data_AF-A0A6A6FJ30-F1
#
_entry.id   AF-A0A6A6FJ30-F1
#
_cell.length_a   1.000
_cell.length_b   1.000
_cell.length_c   1.000
_cell.angle_alpha   90.00
_cell.angle_beta   90.00
_cell.angle_gamma   90.00
#
_symmetry.space_group_name_H-M   'P 1'
#
loop_
_entity.id
_entity.type
_entity.pdbx_description
1 polymer ?
#
loop_
_entity_poly.entity_id
_entity_poly.type
_entity_poly.pdbx_seq_one_letter_code
_entity_poly.pdbx_strand_id
1 'polypeptide(L)'
;MLATFAPKSSYTVYGGTTLGLVIQSRLNSVALPLKTMELARQVYGKFAPKVALEGRIGDDDTNDGREALMVYVMPRMQGISRLDFFLAHGYPEDTQKICDARLTLIKDVATFFALSWKAPQILEQAQLHILEQEYEGDLPLPIVLTHMDFGDFNMLVDPDTCHLLVNPYAVEKLMTKFHLRNGASQYPNYDTLYDTFWQTLEAEINADLSDATVCTIRSAMLLGFLLEHRFTSRLANMPEPVPISDDNAEGAYKMLELESFLIQAETRFPFLASAD
;
A
#
# COMPACT_ATOMS: atom_id res chain seq x y z
N MET A 1 8.95 13.75 -23.02
CA MET A 1 9.51 12.73 -22.09
C MET A 1 9.36 13.31 -20.70
N LEU A 2 8.36 12.85 -19.93
CA LEU A 2 8.21 13.21 -18.52
C LEU A 2 8.96 12.17 -17.71
N ALA A 3 9.96 12.61 -16.95
CA ALA A 3 10.70 11.79 -15.99
C ALA A 3 10.27 12.22 -14.58
N THR A 4 9.77 11.27 -13.79
CA THR A 4 9.45 11.47 -12.37
C THR A 4 10.53 10.78 -11.54
N PHE A 5 11.17 11.55 -10.65
CA PHE A 5 12.15 11.05 -9.68
C PHE A 5 11.41 10.50 -8.45
N ALA A 6 11.48 9.19 -8.22
CA ALA A 6 11.22 8.60 -6.91
C ALA A 6 12.57 8.42 -6.17
N PRO A 7 12.62 8.54 -4.84
CA PRO A 7 13.88 8.76 -4.14
C PRO A 7 14.86 7.57 -4.28
N LYS A 8 15.96 7.85 -4.97
CA LYS A 8 17.31 7.23 -4.86
C LYS A 8 17.61 5.83 -5.43
N SER A 9 16.75 5.16 -6.21
CA SER A 9 17.19 3.88 -6.86
C SER A 9 16.46 3.43 -8.12
N SER A 10 15.54 4.24 -8.67
CA SER A 10 14.89 3.92 -9.94
C SER A 10 14.60 5.14 -10.80
N TYR A 11 14.60 4.95 -12.11
CA TYR A 11 14.27 5.95 -13.12
C TYR A 11 13.16 5.42 -14.01
N THR A 12 12.09 6.19 -14.17
CA THR A 12 10.89 5.77 -14.91
C THR A 12 10.61 6.69 -16.09
N VAL A 13 10.34 6.10 -17.26
CA VAL A 13 9.98 6.80 -18.49
C VAL A 13 8.72 6.19 -19.08
N TYR A 14 7.80 7.04 -19.53
CA TYR A 14 6.67 6.61 -20.35
C TYR A 14 7.05 6.55 -21.83
N GLY A 15 6.79 5.40 -22.45
CA GLY A 15 7.15 5.10 -23.83
C GLY A 15 5.95 4.70 -24.71
N GLY A 16 6.17 4.67 -26.02
CA GLY A 16 5.16 4.39 -27.03
C GLY A 16 4.41 5.64 -27.52
N THR A 17 3.73 5.53 -28.66
CA THR A 17 2.99 6.63 -29.29
C THR A 17 1.84 7.17 -28.43
N THR A 18 1.29 6.32 -27.57
CA THR A 18 0.21 6.65 -26.62
C THR A 18 0.68 6.74 -25.18
N LEU A 19 2.00 6.70 -24.90
CA LEU A 19 2.55 6.60 -23.55
C LEU A 19 2.03 5.37 -22.77
N GLY A 20 1.66 4.31 -23.49
CA GLY A 20 1.07 3.08 -22.95
C GLY A 20 2.08 2.10 -22.33
N LEU A 21 3.37 2.43 -22.35
CA LEU A 21 4.44 1.61 -21.75
C LEU A 21 5.13 2.39 -20.64
N VAL A 22 5.55 1.67 -19.61
CA VAL A 22 6.43 2.14 -18.55
C VAL A 22 7.76 1.42 -18.70
N ILE A 23 8.83 2.19 -18.83
CA ILE A 23 10.21 1.71 -18.83
C ILE A 23 10.81 2.13 -17.50
N GLN A 24 11.18 1.16 -16.67
CA GLN A 24 11.78 1.44 -15.37
C GLN A 24 13.20 0.87 -15.33
N SER A 25 14.17 1.74 -15.08
CA SER A 25 15.56 1.35 -14.82
C SER A 25 15.79 1.34 -13.31
N ARG A 26 16.37 0.27 -12.78
CA ARG A 26 16.73 0.16 -11.35
C ARG A 26 18.17 -0.32 -11.21
N LEU A 27 18.83 0.05 -10.13
CA LEU A 27 20.13 -0.55 -9.79
C LEU A 27 19.97 -2.05 -9.51
N ASN A 28 20.99 -2.85 -9.81
CA ASN A 28 20.95 -4.32 -9.66
C ASN A 28 20.62 -4.78 -8.22
N SER A 29 21.12 -4.07 -7.21
CA SER A 29 20.90 -4.29 -5.77
C SER A 29 19.44 -4.12 -5.35
N VAL A 30 18.67 -3.38 -6.14
CA VAL A 30 17.23 -3.17 -5.96
C VAL A 30 16.43 -3.62 -7.19
N ALA A 31 16.97 -4.58 -7.94
CA ALA A 31 16.30 -5.22 -9.06
C ALA A 31 14.90 -5.70 -8.65
N LEU A 32 13.93 -5.60 -9.56
CA LEU A 32 12.61 -6.14 -9.31
C LEU A 32 12.69 -7.66 -9.21
N PRO A 33 12.21 -8.28 -8.11
CA PRO A 33 12.15 -9.73 -8.00
C PRO A 33 11.09 -10.27 -8.97
N LEU A 34 11.52 -10.73 -10.15
CA LEU A 34 10.63 -11.14 -11.25
C LEU A 34 9.63 -12.22 -10.82
N LYS A 35 10.05 -13.19 -9.98
CA LYS A 35 9.15 -14.20 -9.43
C LYS A 35 8.01 -13.60 -8.62
N THR A 36 8.29 -12.59 -7.80
CA THR A 36 7.27 -11.86 -7.04
C THR A 36 6.34 -11.07 -7.96
N MET A 37 6.87 -10.49 -9.04
CA MET A 37 6.06 -9.76 -10.03
C MET A 37 5.13 -10.70 -10.81
N GLU A 38 5.63 -11.87 -11.21
CA GLU A 38 4.83 -12.92 -11.85
C GLU A 38 3.74 -13.43 -10.91
N LEU A 39 4.09 -13.67 -9.64
CA LEU A 39 3.13 -14.08 -8.63
C LEU A 39 2.06 -13.01 -8.40
N ALA A 40 2.44 -11.73 -8.28
CA ALA A 40 1.49 -10.62 -8.17
C ALA A 40 0.54 -10.59 -9.38
N ARG A 41 1.03 -10.85 -10.59
CA ARG A 41 0.18 -10.97 -11.79
C ARG A 41 -0.76 -12.17 -11.73
N GLN A 42 -0.34 -13.29 -11.17
CA GLN A 42 -1.19 -14.48 -10.99
C GLN A 42 -2.31 -14.22 -9.96
N VAL A 43 -1.98 -13.59 -8.83
CA VAL A 43 -2.94 -13.32 -7.73
C VAL A 43 -3.90 -12.19 -8.11
N TYR A 44 -3.38 -11.07 -8.60
CA TYR A 44 -4.15 -9.84 -8.78
C TYR A 44 -4.62 -9.61 -10.22
N GLY A 45 -4.21 -10.47 -11.16
CA GLY A 45 -4.63 -10.40 -12.54
C GLY A 45 -4.42 -9.00 -13.13
N LYS A 46 -5.51 -8.35 -13.56
CA LYS A 46 -5.47 -7.03 -14.21
C LYS A 46 -4.93 -5.90 -13.33
N PHE A 47 -4.88 -6.05 -12.01
CA PHE A 47 -4.39 -5.03 -11.07
C PHE A 47 -2.87 -5.03 -10.88
N ALA A 48 -2.18 -6.03 -11.45
CA ALA A 48 -0.72 -6.07 -11.50
C ALA A 48 -0.25 -6.07 -12.97
N PRO A 49 0.70 -5.21 -13.36
CA PRO A 49 1.19 -5.18 -14.73
C PRO A 49 2.03 -6.42 -15.02
N LYS A 50 2.09 -6.82 -16.30
CA LYS A 50 3.08 -7.80 -16.74
C LYS A 50 4.44 -7.10 -16.82
N VAL A 51 5.40 -7.55 -16.02
CA VAL A 51 6.76 -7.01 -16.00
C VAL A 51 7.68 -7.91 -16.84
N ALA A 52 8.46 -7.32 -17.74
CA ALA A 52 9.51 -8.00 -18.48
C ALA A 52 10.86 -7.33 -18.20
N LEU A 53 11.90 -8.13 -18.00
CA LEU A 53 13.28 -7.65 -17.99
C LEU A 53 13.77 -7.60 -19.45
N GLU A 54 13.99 -6.39 -19.97
CA GLU A 54 14.46 -6.21 -21.35
C GLU A 54 15.98 -6.28 -21.45
N GLY A 55 16.69 -5.91 -20.39
CA GLY A 55 18.14 -6.00 -20.41
C GLY A 55 18.82 -5.34 -19.22
N ARG A 56 20.13 -5.24 -19.37
CA ARG A 56 21.07 -4.72 -18.39
C ARG A 56 21.99 -3.72 -19.07
N ILE A 57 22.25 -2.60 -18.42
CA ILE A 57 23.18 -1.56 -18.88
C ILE A 57 24.34 -1.50 -17.88
N GLY A 58 25.56 -1.75 -18.38
CA GLY A 58 26.78 -1.75 -17.56
C GLY A 58 27.06 -3.10 -16.89
N ASP A 59 28.27 -3.20 -16.33
CA ASP A 59 28.77 -4.37 -15.60
C ASP A 59 28.95 -4.00 -14.12
N ASP A 60 28.76 -4.98 -13.22
CA ASP A 60 28.91 -4.78 -11.77
C ASP A 60 30.38 -4.82 -11.34
N ASP A 61 31.28 -5.13 -12.28
CA ASP A 61 32.69 -5.44 -12.05
C ASP A 61 33.60 -4.23 -12.33
N THR A 62 33.04 -3.02 -12.26
CA THR A 62 33.83 -1.80 -12.38
C THR A 62 34.35 -1.42 -10.99
N ASN A 63 35.68 -1.39 -10.84
CA ASN A 63 36.39 -0.95 -9.62
C ASN A 63 36.07 0.51 -9.19
N ASP A 64 35.12 1.18 -9.84
CA ASP A 64 34.67 2.54 -9.56
C ASP A 64 33.37 2.60 -8.72
N GLY A 65 32.85 1.44 -8.26
CA GLY A 65 31.68 1.35 -7.39
C GLY A 65 30.35 1.63 -8.08
N ARG A 66 30.32 1.60 -9.43
CA ARG A 66 29.08 1.69 -10.19
C ARG A 66 28.42 0.33 -10.28
N GLU A 67 27.09 0.35 -10.25
CA GLU A 67 26.26 -0.84 -10.33
C GLU A 67 25.50 -0.87 -11.66
N ALA A 68 25.28 -2.06 -12.21
CA ALA A 68 24.53 -2.22 -13.43
C ALA A 68 23.07 -1.79 -13.26
N LEU A 69 22.52 -1.22 -14.33
CA LEU A 69 21.11 -0.83 -14.40
C LEU A 69 20.30 -1.92 -15.07
N MET A 70 19.35 -2.47 -14.33
CA MET A 70 18.36 -3.42 -14.82
C MET A 70 17.19 -2.65 -15.43
N VAL A 71 16.85 -2.96 -16.69
CA VAL A 71 15.81 -2.25 -17.46
C VAL A 71 14.59 -3.13 -17.62
N TYR A 72 13.48 -2.68 -17.05
CA TYR A 72 12.19 -3.35 -17.10
C TYR A 72 11.22 -2.61 -18.01
N VAL A 73 10.40 -3.36 -18.72
CA VAL A 73 9.28 -2.83 -19.50
C VAL A 73 7.98 -3.47 -19.04
N MET A 74 6.97 -2.64 -18.89
CA MET A 74 5.64 -3.07 -18.46
C MET A 74 4.54 -2.20 -19.07
N PRO A 75 3.33 -2.73 -19.31
CA PRO A 75 2.19 -1.92 -19.72
C PRO A 75 1.87 -0.86 -18.66
N ARG A 76 1.56 0.35 -19.11
CA ARG A 76 1.04 1.40 -18.23
C ARG A 76 -0.37 1.03 -17.78
N MET A 77 -0.53 0.89 -16.48
CA MET A 77 -1.83 0.76 -15.84
C MET A 77 -2.65 2.03 -16.13
N GLN A 78 -3.88 1.85 -16.61
CA GLN A 78 -4.78 2.97 -16.91
C GLN A 78 -5.31 3.59 -15.61
N GLY A 79 -5.81 4.82 -15.68
CA GLY A 79 -6.34 5.56 -14.53
C GLY A 79 -5.49 6.74 -14.10
N ILE A 80 -5.94 7.41 -13.04
CA ILE A 80 -5.27 8.54 -12.39
C ILE A 80 -4.97 8.19 -10.93
N SER A 81 -4.04 8.91 -10.29
CA SER A 81 -3.81 8.69 -8.87
C SER A 81 -5.05 9.09 -8.06
N ARG A 82 -5.27 8.46 -6.90
CA ARG A 82 -6.35 8.84 -5.98
C ARG A 82 -6.20 10.32 -5.57
N LEU A 83 -4.98 10.80 -5.40
CA LEU A 83 -4.72 12.22 -5.16
C LEU A 83 -5.22 13.09 -6.33
N ASP A 84 -4.86 12.77 -7.58
CA ASP A 84 -5.32 13.53 -8.75
C ASP A 84 -6.84 13.52 -8.88
N PHE A 85 -7.48 12.37 -8.61
CA PHE A 85 -8.94 12.27 -8.58
C PHE A 85 -9.52 13.26 -7.57
N PHE A 86 -8.97 13.33 -6.36
CA PHE A 86 -9.44 14.26 -5.34
C PHE A 86 -9.15 15.73 -5.67
N LEU A 87 -7.97 16.03 -6.23
CA LEU A 87 -7.63 17.38 -6.65
C LEU A 87 -8.57 17.88 -7.76
N ALA A 88 -8.98 17.00 -8.67
CA ALA A 88 -9.92 17.34 -9.74
C ALA A 88 -11.37 17.52 -9.26
N HIS A 89 -11.76 16.89 -8.16
CA HIS A 89 -13.15 16.82 -7.70
C HIS A 89 -13.46 17.57 -6.39
N GLY A 90 -12.48 18.26 -5.81
CA GLY A 90 -12.67 19.10 -4.62
C GLY A 90 -12.61 18.30 -3.32
N TYR A 91 -11.41 18.18 -2.75
CA TYR A 91 -11.22 17.69 -1.38
C TYR A 91 -11.62 18.77 -0.36
N PRO A 92 -12.35 18.48 0.73
CA PRO A 92 -13.05 17.26 1.10
C PRO A 92 -14.57 17.50 1.17
N GLU A 93 -15.19 17.86 0.06
CA GLU A 93 -16.64 18.10 0.05
C GLU A 93 -17.41 16.78 0.20
N ASP A 94 -18.36 16.73 1.13
CA ASP A 94 -19.21 15.55 1.37
C ASP A 94 -20.47 15.60 0.49
N THR A 95 -20.27 15.89 -0.80
CA THR A 95 -21.35 15.78 -1.78
C THR A 95 -21.73 14.31 -1.95
N GLN A 96 -22.98 14.05 -2.33
CA GLN A 96 -23.46 12.68 -2.57
C GLN A 96 -22.55 11.93 -3.56
N LYS A 97 -22.13 12.60 -4.64
CA LYS A 97 -21.22 12.02 -5.65
C LYS A 97 -19.91 11.53 -5.03
N ILE A 98 -19.31 12.32 -4.14
CA ILE A 98 -18.03 11.95 -3.50
C ILE A 98 -18.25 10.84 -2.47
N CYS A 99 -19.37 10.85 -1.73
CA CYS A 99 -19.73 9.74 -0.84
C CYS A 99 -19.91 8.42 -1.61
N ASP A 100 -20.58 8.44 -2.77
CA ASP A 100 -20.76 7.28 -3.64
C ASP A 100 -19.43 6.79 -4.23
N ALA A 101 -18.52 7.72 -4.58
CA ALA A 101 -17.17 7.39 -5.03
C ALA A 101 -16.34 6.70 -3.92
N ARG A 102 -16.45 7.14 -2.66
CA ARG A 102 -15.80 6.47 -1.52
C ARG A 102 -16.37 5.06 -1.30
N LEU A 103 -17.68 4.90 -1.43
CA LEU A 103 -18.34 3.59 -1.34
C LEU A 103 -17.91 2.63 -2.45
N THR A 104 -17.69 3.15 -3.65
CA THR A 104 -17.18 2.36 -4.78
C THR A 104 -15.74 1.91 -4.50
N LEU A 105 -14.88 2.86 -4.13
CA LEU A 105 -13.49 2.59 -3.79
C LEU A 105 -13.37 1.53 -2.68
N ILE A 106 -14.18 1.62 -1.63
CA ILE A 106 -14.04 0.71 -0.49
C ILE A 106 -14.46 -0.73 -0.83
N LYS A 107 -15.45 -0.91 -1.70
CA LYS A 107 -15.84 -2.24 -2.21
C LYS A 107 -14.72 -2.86 -3.03
N ASP A 108 -14.09 -2.07 -3.89
CA ASP A 108 -13.00 -2.57 -4.72
C ASP A 108 -11.76 -2.90 -3.89
N VAL A 109 -11.47 -2.12 -2.84
CA VAL A 109 -10.43 -2.40 -1.85
C VAL A 109 -10.71 -3.74 -1.17
N ALA A 110 -11.92 -3.96 -0.63
CA ALA A 110 -12.28 -5.24 -0.02
C ALA A 110 -12.16 -6.42 -1.01
N THR A 111 -12.62 -6.24 -2.24
CA THR A 111 -12.51 -7.23 -3.31
C THR A 111 -11.05 -7.55 -3.64
N PHE A 112 -10.20 -6.53 -3.68
CA PHE A 112 -8.77 -6.70 -3.91
C PHE A 112 -8.10 -7.53 -2.80
N PHE A 113 -8.40 -7.24 -1.52
CA PHE A 113 -7.89 -8.02 -0.39
C PHE A 113 -8.35 -9.48 -0.46
N ALA A 114 -9.58 -9.73 -0.89
CA ALA A 114 -10.09 -11.08 -1.07
C ALA A 114 -9.32 -11.89 -2.13
N LEU A 115 -8.73 -11.23 -3.15
CA LEU A 115 -7.88 -11.92 -4.14
C LEU A 115 -6.63 -12.54 -3.48
N SER A 116 -5.96 -11.79 -2.59
CA SER A 116 -4.81 -12.31 -1.84
C SER A 116 -5.23 -13.47 -0.94
N TRP A 117 -6.38 -13.33 -0.27
CA TRP A 117 -6.91 -14.37 0.62
C TRP A 117 -7.20 -15.69 -0.11
N LYS A 118 -7.78 -15.59 -1.31
CA LYS A 118 -8.12 -16.75 -2.15
C LYS A 118 -6.90 -17.42 -2.79
N ALA A 119 -5.73 -16.78 -2.76
CA ALA A 119 -4.49 -17.27 -3.35
C ALA A 119 -3.35 -17.34 -2.33
N PRO A 120 -3.49 -18.12 -1.24
CA PRO A 120 -2.47 -18.23 -0.22
C PRO A 120 -1.19 -18.84 -0.79
N GLN A 121 -0.04 -18.30 -0.40
CA GLN A 121 1.26 -18.81 -0.81
C GLN A 121 1.76 -19.80 0.23
N ILE A 122 2.03 -21.03 -0.20
CA ILE A 122 2.64 -22.04 0.66
C ILE A 122 4.14 -21.74 0.70
N LEU A 123 4.62 -21.33 1.87
CA LEU A 123 6.04 -21.14 2.11
C LEU A 123 6.66 -22.47 2.54
N GLU A 124 7.82 -22.80 1.96
CA GLU A 124 8.60 -23.95 2.39
C GLU A 124 9.16 -23.73 3.80
N GLN A 125 9.41 -24.81 4.54
CA GLN A 125 9.87 -24.73 5.93
C GLN A 125 11.18 -23.93 6.07
N ALA A 126 12.06 -23.99 5.08
CA ALA A 126 13.29 -23.20 5.05
C ALA A 126 13.03 -21.69 4.90
N GLN A 127 12.01 -21.31 4.12
CA GLN A 127 11.61 -19.91 3.96
C GLN A 127 10.93 -19.38 5.22
N LEU A 128 10.07 -20.20 5.85
CA LEU A 128 9.49 -19.89 7.15
C LEU A 128 10.59 -19.70 8.20
N HIS A 129 11.60 -20.56 8.23
CA HIS A 129 12.70 -20.43 9.17
C HIS A 129 13.54 -19.16 8.95
N ILE A 130 13.77 -18.76 7.70
CA ILE A 130 14.43 -17.48 7.38
C ILE A 130 13.59 -16.31 7.91
N LEU A 131 12.27 -16.33 7.67
CA LEU A 131 11.37 -15.28 8.13
C LEU A 131 11.29 -15.25 9.68
N GLU A 132 11.24 -16.40 10.33
CA GLU A 132 11.27 -16.52 11.80
C GLU A 132 12.57 -15.96 12.40
N GLN A 133 13.71 -16.18 11.73
CA GLN A 133 15.00 -15.62 12.12
C GLN A 133 15.08 -14.11 11.87
N GLU A 134 14.50 -13.63 10.76
CA GLU A 134 14.49 -12.20 10.40
C GLU A 134 13.55 -11.38 11.30
N TYR A 135 12.47 -11.98 11.80
CA TYR A 135 11.45 -11.31 12.60
C TYR A 135 11.46 -11.65 14.10
N GLU A 136 12.53 -12.27 14.61
CA GLU A 136 12.75 -12.64 16.03
C GLU A 136 11.46 -13.03 16.79
N GLY A 137 10.97 -14.26 16.56
CA GLY A 137 10.31 -15.11 17.56
C GLY A 137 8.97 -14.73 18.23
N ASP A 138 8.56 -13.46 18.29
CA ASP A 138 7.53 -13.04 19.27
C ASP A 138 6.14 -12.78 18.71
N LEU A 139 5.94 -12.87 17.38
CA LEU A 139 4.64 -12.62 16.76
C LEU A 139 4.31 -13.71 15.73
N PRO A 140 3.47 -14.70 16.07
CA PRO A 140 2.90 -15.63 15.09
C PRO A 140 1.83 -14.89 14.28
N LEU A 141 2.25 -13.92 13.49
CA LEU A 141 1.37 -13.17 12.61
C LEU A 141 1.49 -13.72 11.18
N PRO A 142 0.37 -13.76 10.43
CA PRO A 142 0.43 -14.06 9.01
C PRO A 142 1.36 -13.06 8.32
N ILE A 143 2.33 -13.58 7.57
CA ILE A 143 3.25 -12.77 6.78
C ILE A 143 2.49 -12.30 5.55
N VAL A 144 2.21 -11.01 5.49
CA VAL A 144 1.48 -10.39 4.38
C VAL A 144 2.48 -9.66 3.49
N LEU A 145 2.40 -9.89 2.18
CA LEU A 145 3.15 -9.10 1.21
C LEU A 145 2.64 -7.66 1.24
N THR A 146 3.41 -6.75 1.81
CA THR A 146 3.07 -5.32 1.82
C THR A 146 3.68 -4.63 0.60
N HIS A 147 3.00 -3.59 0.10
CA HIS A 147 3.47 -2.80 -1.05
C HIS A 147 4.62 -1.83 -0.69
N MET A 148 5.04 -1.75 0.59
CA MET A 148 6.13 -0.95 1.21
C MET A 148 6.18 0.57 0.92
N ASP A 149 5.57 1.04 -0.15
CA ASP A 149 5.42 2.44 -0.56
C ASP A 149 3.99 2.66 -1.03
N PHE A 150 3.02 2.47 -0.14
CA PHE A 150 1.60 2.57 -0.47
C PHE A 150 0.98 3.85 0.11
N GLY A 151 0.44 4.70 -0.75
CA GLY A 151 -0.22 5.95 -0.39
C GLY A 151 -1.06 6.50 -1.54
N ASP A 152 -1.66 7.68 -1.37
CA ASP A 152 -2.57 8.29 -2.37
C ASP A 152 -1.94 8.49 -3.76
N PHE A 153 -0.62 8.53 -3.84
CA PHE A 153 0.15 8.61 -5.08
C PHE A 153 0.22 7.28 -5.85
N ASN A 154 0.11 6.16 -5.14
CA ASN A 154 0.31 4.81 -5.69
C ASN A 154 -1.00 4.02 -5.80
N MET A 155 -2.14 4.60 -5.37
CA MET A 155 -3.48 4.14 -5.73
C MET A 155 -3.89 4.70 -7.07
N LEU A 156 -4.11 3.84 -8.06
CA LEU A 156 -4.78 4.24 -9.28
C LEU A 156 -6.27 4.00 -9.17
N VAL A 157 -7.07 4.95 -9.65
CA VAL A 157 -8.51 4.85 -9.75
C VAL A 157 -9.00 5.23 -11.15
N ASP A 158 -10.14 4.68 -11.53
CA ASP A 158 -10.88 5.16 -12.70
C ASP A 158 -11.33 6.62 -12.47
N PRO A 159 -11.07 7.53 -13.43
CA PRO A 159 -11.31 8.97 -13.25
C PRO A 159 -12.80 9.33 -13.13
N ASP A 160 -13.70 8.49 -13.65
CA ASP A 160 -15.14 8.76 -13.69
C ASP A 160 -15.87 8.06 -12.55
N THR A 161 -15.44 6.86 -12.18
CA THR A 161 -16.15 6.00 -11.23
C THR A 161 -15.43 5.80 -9.90
N CYS A 162 -14.17 6.21 -9.77
CA CYS A 162 -13.31 5.95 -8.61
C CYS A 162 -13.10 4.44 -8.33
N HIS A 163 -13.23 3.60 -9.36
CA HIS A 163 -12.96 2.17 -9.22
C HIS A 163 -11.46 1.93 -9.00
N LEU A 164 -11.08 1.10 -8.03
CA LEU A 164 -9.67 0.81 -7.73
C LEU A 164 -9.00 0.06 -8.88
N LEU A 165 -7.77 0.46 -9.18
CA LEU A 165 -6.93 -0.17 -10.19
C LEU A 165 -5.59 -0.71 -9.61
N VAL A 166 -5.18 -0.34 -8.38
CA VAL A 166 -3.95 -0.84 -7.70
C VAL A 166 -4.08 -0.92 -6.16
N ASN A 167 -3.46 -1.97 -5.58
CA ASN A 167 -3.35 -2.50 -4.19
C ASN A 167 -3.42 -1.54 -2.97
N PRO A 168 -4.26 -1.76 -1.94
CA PRO A 168 -4.28 -1.03 -0.66
C PRO A 168 -3.75 -1.73 0.61
N TYR A 169 -3.19 -0.96 1.56
CA TYR A 169 -2.79 -1.45 2.90
C TYR A 169 -3.31 -0.64 4.11
N ALA A 170 -3.94 0.51 3.93
CA ALA A 170 -4.47 1.31 5.06
C ALA A 170 -5.93 1.71 4.83
N VAL A 171 -6.83 0.80 5.19
CA VAL A 171 -8.28 0.91 4.94
C VAL A 171 -8.87 2.13 5.66
N GLU A 172 -8.40 2.43 6.86
CA GLU A 172 -8.91 3.52 7.71
C GLU A 172 -8.55 4.91 7.17
N LYS A 173 -7.42 5.05 6.48
CA LYS A 173 -7.09 6.28 5.73
C LYS A 173 -8.03 6.49 4.54
N LEU A 174 -8.75 5.45 4.09
CA LEU A 174 -9.76 5.58 3.03
C LEU A 174 -11.08 6.13 3.56
N MET A 175 -11.32 6.01 4.87
CA MET A 175 -12.58 6.34 5.55
C MET A 175 -12.48 7.64 6.38
N THR A 176 -11.32 8.28 6.41
CA THR A 176 -11.07 9.50 7.19
C THR A 176 -10.48 10.62 6.33
N LYS A 177 -10.65 11.85 6.80
CA LYS A 177 -9.96 13.07 6.33
C LYS A 177 -8.78 13.31 7.27
N PHE A 178 -7.59 13.57 6.72
CA PHE A 178 -6.47 14.04 7.53
C PHE A 178 -6.22 15.54 7.31
N HIS A 179 -6.06 16.30 8.39
CA HIS A 179 -5.72 17.72 8.36
C HIS A 179 -4.45 17.96 9.18
N LEU A 180 -3.44 18.61 8.59
CA LEU A 180 -2.13 18.82 9.20
C LEU A 180 -2.15 19.50 10.57
N ARG A 181 -3.20 20.28 10.85
CA ARG A 181 -3.39 20.96 12.15
C ARG A 181 -4.24 20.17 13.15
N ASN A 182 -5.18 19.36 12.65
CA ASN A 182 -6.27 18.84 13.47
C ASN A 182 -6.25 17.31 13.58
N GLY A 183 -5.35 16.63 12.86
CA GLY A 183 -5.30 15.18 12.81
C GLY A 183 -6.39 14.60 11.91
N ALA A 184 -6.76 13.35 12.18
CA ALA A 184 -7.81 12.67 11.44
C ALA A 184 -9.21 13.12 11.88
N SER A 185 -10.17 13.01 10.97
CA SER A 185 -11.60 13.12 11.25
C SER A 185 -12.35 12.14 10.35
N GLN A 186 -13.39 11.50 10.87
CA GLN A 186 -14.19 10.57 10.09
C GLN A 186 -14.96 11.27 8.97
N TYR A 187 -15.17 10.59 7.83
CA TYR A 187 -16.18 11.04 6.89
C TYR A 187 -17.58 10.89 7.49
N PRO A 188 -18.59 11.70 7.08
CA PRO A 188 -19.96 11.56 7.57
C PRO A 188 -20.58 10.17 7.37
N ASN A 189 -20.10 9.42 6.38
CA ASN A 189 -20.53 8.06 6.08
C ASN A 189 -19.54 6.97 6.53
N TYR A 190 -18.71 7.25 7.55
CA TYR A 190 -17.68 6.32 8.05
C TYR A 190 -18.23 4.93 8.37
N ASP A 191 -19.27 4.84 9.20
CA ASP A 191 -19.85 3.55 9.60
C ASP A 191 -20.29 2.74 8.37
N THR A 192 -20.92 3.41 7.39
CA THR A 192 -21.32 2.76 6.14
C THR A 192 -20.11 2.26 5.35
N LEU A 193 -19.02 3.03 5.28
CA LEU A 193 -17.81 2.58 4.59
C LEU A 193 -17.17 1.39 5.30
N TYR A 194 -17.10 1.43 6.64
CA TYR A 194 -16.53 0.38 7.47
C TYR A 194 -17.32 -0.92 7.33
N ASP A 195 -18.64 -0.87 7.48
CA ASP A 195 -19.53 -2.03 7.31
C ASP A 195 -19.44 -2.58 5.88
N THR A 196 -19.44 -1.69 4.88
CA THR A 196 -19.32 -2.10 3.47
C THR A 196 -18.02 -2.84 3.21
N PHE A 197 -16.89 -2.38 3.77
CA PHE A 197 -15.60 -3.07 3.63
C PHE A 197 -15.70 -4.51 4.13
N TRP A 198 -16.12 -4.70 5.39
CA TRP A 198 -16.16 -6.02 6.01
C TRP A 198 -17.18 -6.95 5.35
N GLN A 199 -18.39 -6.46 5.05
CA GLN A 199 -19.42 -7.24 4.36
C GLN A 199 -18.96 -7.67 2.96
N THR A 200 -18.29 -6.77 2.23
CA THR A 200 -17.78 -7.11 0.89
C THR A 200 -16.64 -8.12 0.99
N LEU A 201 -15.72 -7.95 1.94
CA LEU A 201 -14.60 -8.86 2.15
C LEU A 201 -15.08 -10.28 2.51
N GLU A 202 -16.02 -10.39 3.45
CA GLU A 202 -16.63 -11.65 3.86
C GLU A 202 -17.36 -12.33 2.70
N ALA A 203 -18.23 -11.58 2.00
CA ALA A 203 -18.96 -12.08 0.84
C ALA A 203 -18.02 -12.56 -0.28
N GLU A 204 -16.95 -11.82 -0.54
CA GLU A 204 -15.97 -12.19 -1.55
C GLU A 204 -15.20 -13.44 -1.16
N ILE A 205 -14.69 -13.53 0.07
CA ILE A 205 -13.94 -14.70 0.55
C ILE A 205 -14.80 -15.97 0.50
N ASN A 206 -16.14 -15.85 0.53
CA ASN A 206 -17.09 -16.96 0.45
C ASN A 206 -16.81 -18.03 1.51
N ALA A 207 -16.47 -17.57 2.71
CA ALA A 207 -16.29 -18.38 3.90
C ALA A 207 -16.75 -17.59 5.12
N ASP A 208 -17.28 -18.29 6.12
CA ASP A 208 -17.56 -17.69 7.42
C ASP A 208 -16.21 -17.34 8.07
N LEU A 209 -15.86 -16.05 8.05
CA LEU A 209 -14.68 -15.56 8.74
C LEU A 209 -14.92 -15.67 10.24
N SER A 210 -14.22 -16.59 10.89
CA SER A 210 -14.32 -16.74 12.35
C SER A 210 -13.94 -15.42 13.05
N ASP A 211 -14.54 -15.15 14.22
CA ASP A 211 -14.18 -13.99 15.04
C ASP A 211 -12.67 -13.92 15.32
N ALA A 212 -12.04 -15.08 15.53
CA ALA A 212 -10.59 -15.18 15.72
C ALA A 212 -9.82 -14.70 14.48
N THR A 213 -10.24 -15.10 13.28
CA THR A 213 -9.65 -14.66 12.01
C THR A 213 -9.80 -13.16 11.81
N VAL A 214 -11.00 -12.61 12.05
CA VAL A 214 -11.26 -11.17 11.96
C VAL A 214 -10.38 -10.41 12.96
N CYS A 215 -10.23 -10.93 14.17
CA CYS A 215 -9.32 -10.38 15.18
C CYS A 215 -7.86 -10.38 14.68
N THR A 216 -7.37 -11.48 14.11
CA THR A 216 -6.02 -11.56 13.53
C THR A 216 -5.81 -10.56 12.40
N ILE A 217 -6.79 -10.39 11.49
CA ILE A 217 -6.70 -9.40 10.41
C ILE A 217 -6.58 -7.99 11.00
N ARG A 218 -7.41 -7.65 12.00
CA ARG A 218 -7.37 -6.34 12.68
C ARG A 218 -6.03 -6.10 13.39
N SER A 219 -5.48 -7.11 14.07
CA SER A 219 -4.15 -7.03 14.68
C SER A 219 -3.05 -6.80 13.64
N ALA A 220 -3.13 -7.48 12.48
CA ALA A 220 -2.18 -7.30 11.39
C ALA A 220 -2.28 -5.90 10.78
N MET A 221 -3.50 -5.36 10.61
CA MET A 221 -3.72 -3.98 10.15
C MET A 221 -3.11 -2.96 11.14
N LEU A 222 -3.33 -3.14 12.44
CA LEU A 222 -2.76 -2.30 13.48
C LEU A 222 -1.23 -2.37 13.49
N LEU A 223 -0.66 -3.58 13.42
CA LEU A 223 0.79 -3.74 13.36
C LEU A 223 1.36 -3.04 12.12
N GLY A 224 0.71 -3.21 10.97
CA GLY A 224 1.04 -2.53 9.73
C GLY A 224 1.09 -1.02 9.88
N PHE A 225 0.03 -0.46 10.45
CA PHE A 225 -0.07 0.95 10.76
C PHE A 225 1.07 1.40 11.67
N LEU A 226 1.39 0.65 12.72
CA LEU A 226 2.50 0.96 13.62
C LEU A 226 3.86 0.88 12.91
N LEU A 227 4.13 -0.18 12.15
CA LEU A 227 5.38 -0.33 11.39
C LEU A 227 5.57 0.81 10.40
N GLU A 228 4.48 1.27 9.80
CA GLU A 228 4.51 2.43 8.94
C GLU A 228 4.88 3.70 9.75
N HIS A 229 4.20 3.98 10.86
CA HIS A 229 4.23 5.32 11.47
C HIS A 229 5.22 5.49 12.62
N ARG A 230 5.76 4.42 13.21
CA ARG A 230 6.53 4.48 14.47
C ARG A 230 8.03 4.71 14.30
N PHE A 231 8.56 4.66 13.09
CA PHE A 231 9.99 4.81 12.83
C PHE A 231 10.29 5.81 11.70
N THR A 232 11.45 6.46 11.80
CA THR A 232 11.91 7.50 10.85
C THR A 232 12.42 6.97 9.51
N SER A 233 12.85 5.70 9.46
CA SER A 233 13.43 5.10 8.25
C SER A 233 12.62 3.91 7.76
N ARG A 234 12.38 3.86 6.44
CA ARG A 234 11.53 2.86 5.80
C ARG A 234 12.17 2.12 4.63
N LEU A 235 13.34 2.59 4.17
CA LEU A 235 14.02 2.05 3.00
C LEU A 235 15.41 1.54 3.37
N ALA A 236 15.87 0.50 2.67
CA ALA A 236 17.16 -0.16 2.93
C ALA A 236 18.38 0.77 2.82
N ASN A 237 18.23 1.95 2.22
CA ASN A 237 19.28 2.96 2.03
C ASN A 237 19.13 4.18 2.96
N MET A 238 18.26 4.11 3.95
CA MET A 238 18.09 5.14 4.98
C MET A 238 18.95 4.82 6.22
N PRO A 239 19.21 5.82 7.10
CA PRO A 239 19.82 5.57 8.40
C PRO A 239 19.05 4.52 9.20
N GLU A 240 19.67 3.92 10.22
CA GLU A 240 18.97 2.98 11.10
C GLU A 240 17.65 3.58 11.62
N PRO A 241 16.54 2.82 11.59
CA PRO A 241 15.25 3.33 12.05
C PRO A 241 15.32 3.71 13.53
N VAL A 242 15.02 4.97 13.85
CA VAL A 242 14.84 5.43 15.23
C VAL A 242 13.36 5.65 15.52
N PRO A 243 12.90 5.45 16.77
CA PRO A 243 11.53 5.76 17.17
C PRO A 243 11.15 7.19 16.78
N ILE A 244 9.94 7.34 16.26
CA ILE A 244 9.41 8.65 15.89
C ILE A 244 9.21 9.52 17.14
N SER A 245 9.48 10.81 17.03
CA SER A 245 9.25 11.80 18.09
C SER A 245 8.81 13.13 17.47
N ASP A 246 8.36 14.08 18.26
CA ASP A 246 7.92 15.41 17.81
C ASP A 246 9.07 16.42 17.61
N ASP A 247 10.31 15.92 17.54
CA ASP A 247 11.54 16.72 17.47
C ASP A 247 11.73 17.49 16.15
N ASN A 248 10.98 17.14 15.11
CA ASN A 248 11.00 17.78 13.80
C ASN A 248 9.62 17.73 13.11
N ALA A 249 9.50 18.41 11.97
CA ALA A 249 8.22 18.53 11.26
C ALA A 249 7.66 17.19 10.74
N GLU A 250 8.53 16.27 10.30
CA GLU A 250 8.13 14.93 9.83
C GLU A 250 7.69 14.06 11.01
N GLY A 251 8.43 14.15 12.12
CA GLY A 251 8.14 13.51 13.39
C GLY A 251 6.81 13.95 14.00
N ALA A 252 6.57 15.26 14.08
CA ALA A 252 5.32 15.83 14.55
C ALA A 252 4.11 15.39 13.71
N TYR A 253 4.27 15.30 12.38
CA TYR A 253 3.21 14.81 11.48
C TYR A 253 2.87 13.33 11.77
N LYS A 254 3.88 12.49 11.93
CA LYS A 254 3.70 11.06 12.23
C LYS A 254 3.12 10.82 13.62
N MET A 255 3.54 11.61 14.61
CA MET A 255 2.94 11.60 15.95
C MET A 255 1.46 11.97 15.90
N LEU A 256 1.09 13.00 15.12
CA LEU A 256 -0.32 13.36 14.94
C LEU A 256 -1.13 12.25 14.26
N GLU A 257 -0.57 11.53 13.29
CA GLU A 257 -1.20 10.32 12.72
C GLU A 257 -1.41 9.24 13.80
N LEU A 258 -0.39 8.94 14.61
CA LEU A 258 -0.49 7.96 15.69
C LEU A 258 -1.55 8.34 16.72
N GLU A 259 -1.55 9.59 17.20
CA GLU A 259 -2.53 10.08 18.16
C GLU A 259 -3.97 9.99 17.62
N SER A 260 -4.17 10.35 16.35
CA SER A 260 -5.48 10.34 15.73
C SER A 260 -6.09 8.94 15.66
N PHE A 261 -5.29 7.92 15.32
CA PHE A 261 -5.83 6.57 15.09
C PHE A 261 -5.67 5.62 16.29
N LEU A 262 -4.88 5.97 17.30
CA LEU A 262 -4.67 5.12 18.49
C LEU A 262 -5.29 5.68 19.76
N ILE A 263 -5.44 7.00 19.88
CA ILE A 263 -5.82 7.66 21.14
C ILE A 263 -7.17 8.38 21.02
N GLN A 264 -7.36 9.20 19.99
CA GLN A 264 -8.58 10.01 19.85
C GLN A 264 -9.83 9.13 19.74
N ALA A 265 -10.79 9.30 20.64
CA ALA A 265 -11.93 8.39 20.78
C ALA A 265 -12.80 8.34 19.51
N GLU A 266 -12.87 9.46 18.78
CA GLU A 266 -13.69 9.64 17.60
C GLU A 266 -13.10 8.99 16.34
N THR A 267 -11.79 8.74 16.31
CA THR A 267 -11.08 8.26 15.11
C THR A 267 -10.20 7.06 15.35
N ARG A 268 -10.07 6.63 16.62
CA ARG A 268 -9.35 5.41 16.98
C ARG A 268 -9.94 4.22 16.24
N PHE A 269 -9.08 3.25 15.91
CA PHE A 269 -9.53 2.00 15.30
C PHE A 269 -10.70 1.40 16.11
N PRO A 270 -11.86 1.12 15.49
CA PRO A 270 -13.06 0.68 16.22
C PRO A 270 -12.82 -0.57 17.07
N PHE A 271 -11.95 -1.46 16.61
CA PHE A 271 -11.60 -2.71 17.31
C PHE A 271 -10.68 -2.54 18.53
N LEU A 272 -10.11 -1.34 18.74
CA LEU A 272 -9.38 -1.01 19.97
C LEU A 272 -10.33 -0.57 21.10
N ALA A 273 -11.54 -0.13 20.77
CA ALA A 273 -12.53 0.34 21.75
C ALA A 273 -13.18 -0.82 22.54
N SER A 274 -13.05 -2.05 22.06
CA SER A 274 -13.70 -3.25 22.59
C SER A 274 -12.83 -4.07 23.56
N ALA A 275 -11.72 -3.52 24.05
CA ALA A 275 -10.77 -4.21 24.93
C ALA A 275 -10.91 -3.86 26.43
N ASP A 276 -11.92 -3.07 26.81
CA ASP A 276 -12.22 -2.69 28.20
C ASP A 276 -13.34 -3.57 28.82
#